data_AF-A0A5B6Z185-F1
#
_entry.id   AF-A0A5B6Z185-F1
#
_cell.length_a   1.000
_cell.length_b   1.000
_cell.length_c   1.000
_cell.angle_alpha   90.00
_cell.angle_beta   90.00
_cell.angle_gamma   90.00
#
_symmetry.space_group_name_H-M   'P 1'
#
loop_
_entity.id
_entity.type
_entity.pdbx_description
1 polymer ?
#
loop_
_entity_poly.entity_id
_entity_poly.type
_entity_poly.pdbx_seq_one_letter_code
_entity_poly.pdbx_strand_id
1 'polypeptide(L)'
;WQVLLMRLKNLYVQYMDNFTKIWSGKLQATSFCELRVVDVFQCNNILNVVPSNIIRRLQSLEELKVCKCRTLDAVVDFEELNMEEGPTAVILPCLKRVVLHHLPKLTNIWKGNDRGIQAFQNLNSLKIKNCDSLRTIFSPFIAKLLVELQELKIKDCKILEEIVANDLGGGENKEETKMIELPKLRSLVLVHLPNLVNFCSQPYTFQQPSSVTSGDINIPMQNHQSFIVSGALSLAQPI
;
A
#
# COMPACT_ATOMS: atom_id res chain seq x y z
N TRP A 1 8.53 9.59 33.77
CA TRP A 1 7.38 8.66 33.70
C TRP A 1 7.41 7.92 32.38
N GLN A 2 7.38 6.58 32.40
CA GLN A 2 7.17 5.75 31.21
C GLN A 2 5.69 5.43 31.10
N VAL A 3 5.13 5.49 29.89
CA VAL A 3 3.71 5.18 29.65
C VAL A 3 3.62 3.74 29.14
N LEU A 4 2.73 2.94 29.74
CA LEU A 4 2.49 1.55 29.36
C LEU A 4 1.11 1.44 28.69
N LEU A 5 1.09 1.16 27.39
CA LEU A 5 -0.15 1.04 26.58
C LEU A 5 -0.29 -0.37 25.99
N MET A 6 0.03 -1.41 26.76
CA MET A 6 0.03 -2.80 26.26
C MET A 6 -1.37 -3.32 25.91
N ARG A 7 -2.42 -2.90 26.64
CA ARG A 7 -3.81 -3.36 26.44
C ARG A 7 -4.61 -2.47 25.49
N LEU A 8 -4.00 -1.43 24.91
CA LEU A 8 -4.69 -0.52 24.00
C LEU A 8 -5.00 -1.24 22.69
N LYS A 9 -6.28 -1.38 22.36
CA LYS A 9 -6.73 -2.09 21.14
C LYS A 9 -7.06 -1.17 19.99
N ASN A 10 -7.60 0.01 20.27
CA ASN A 10 -8.02 0.95 19.24
C ASN A 10 -7.46 2.33 19.57
N LEU A 11 -6.80 2.96 18.59
CA LEU A 11 -6.27 4.30 18.68
C LEU A 11 -6.95 5.17 17.64
N TYR A 12 -7.63 6.21 18.09
CA TYR A 12 -8.27 7.22 17.25
C TYR A 12 -7.57 8.55 17.46
N VAL A 13 -6.96 9.10 16.41
CA VAL A 13 -6.27 10.39 16.44
C VAL A 13 -7.04 11.34 15.52
N GLN A 14 -7.76 12.30 16.09
CA GLN A 14 -8.65 13.15 15.31
C GLN A 14 -8.41 14.63 15.60
N TYR A 15 -8.32 15.47 14.56
CA TYR A 15 -8.17 16.93 14.68
C TYR A 15 -6.93 17.37 15.49
N MET A 16 -5.91 16.52 15.55
CA MET A 16 -4.69 16.73 16.34
C MET A 16 -3.61 17.51 15.56
N ASP A 17 -3.91 18.76 15.18
CA ASP A 17 -3.00 19.57 14.37
C ASP A 17 -1.73 20.00 15.13
N ASN A 18 -1.72 19.99 16.46
CA ASN A 18 -0.50 20.28 17.23
C ASN A 18 0.54 19.14 17.17
N PHE A 19 0.18 17.97 16.67
CA PHE A 19 1.05 16.79 16.65
C PHE A 19 1.77 16.66 15.30
N THR A 20 3.08 16.53 15.37
CA THR A 20 3.91 16.14 14.22
C THR A 20 4.19 14.64 14.18
N LYS A 21 4.04 13.95 15.32
CA LYS A 21 4.25 12.51 15.50
C LYS A 21 3.13 11.92 16.36
N ILE A 22 2.61 10.76 15.96
CA ILE A 22 1.64 9.99 16.76
C ILE A 22 2.35 9.32 17.93
N TRP A 23 3.48 8.69 17.63
CA TRP A 23 4.27 7.93 18.59
C TRP A 23 5.38 8.83 19.13
N SER A 24 5.18 9.33 20.34
CA SER A 24 6.16 10.16 21.03
C SER A 24 6.24 9.79 22.51
N GLY A 25 7.36 10.13 23.13
CA GLY A 25 7.62 9.87 24.54
C GLY A 25 8.38 8.58 24.84
N LYS A 26 8.71 8.38 26.12
CA LYS A 26 9.39 7.18 26.62
C LYS A 26 8.40 6.02 26.71
N LEU A 27 8.26 5.28 25.60
CA LEU A 27 7.40 4.11 25.47
C LEU A 27 8.14 2.83 25.88
N GLN A 28 7.54 2.02 26.76
CA GLN A 28 8.08 0.70 27.08
C GLN A 28 8.02 -0.23 25.86
N ALA A 29 9.00 -1.13 25.75
CA ALA A 29 9.16 -2.09 24.65
C ALA A 29 7.86 -2.81 24.24
N THR A 30 7.02 -3.15 25.22
CA THR A 30 5.78 -3.92 25.07
C THR A 30 4.53 -3.09 24.75
N SER A 31 4.62 -1.77 24.66
CA SER A 31 3.45 -0.93 24.35
C SER A 31 2.90 -1.22 22.96
N PHE A 32 1.57 -1.20 22.82
CA PHE A 32 0.82 -1.39 21.58
C PHE A 32 0.81 -2.82 20.99
N CYS A 33 1.24 -3.83 21.75
CA CYS A 33 1.21 -5.22 21.28
C CYS A 33 -0.20 -5.77 21.02
N GLU A 34 -1.23 -5.27 21.73
CA GLU A 34 -2.65 -5.60 21.48
C GLU A 34 -3.36 -4.62 20.53
N LEU A 35 -2.65 -3.65 19.93
CA LEU A 35 -3.27 -2.62 19.10
C LEU A 35 -3.75 -3.23 17.78
N ARG A 36 -5.05 -3.13 17.51
CA ARG A 36 -5.77 -3.72 16.37
C ARG A 36 -6.22 -2.67 15.36
N VAL A 37 -6.59 -1.48 15.80
CA VAL A 37 -7.09 -0.41 14.93
C VAL A 37 -6.34 0.88 15.18
N VAL A 38 -5.87 1.50 14.10
CA VAL A 38 -5.38 2.87 14.08
C VAL A 38 -6.21 3.65 13.06
N ASP A 39 -6.96 4.66 13.53
CA ASP A 39 -7.73 5.58 12.68
C ASP A 39 -7.24 7.01 12.93
N VAL A 40 -6.65 7.61 11.90
CA VAL A 40 -6.15 8.99 11.91
C VAL A 40 -7.01 9.84 10.99
N PHE A 41 -7.69 10.82 11.56
CA PHE A 41 -8.65 11.66 10.83
C PHE A 41 -8.35 13.14 11.02
N GLN A 42 -8.15 13.86 9.93
CA GLN A 42 -8.00 15.31 9.93
C GLN A 42 -6.87 15.79 10.84
N CYS A 43 -5.67 15.22 10.66
CA CYS A 43 -4.44 15.65 11.33
C CYS A 43 -3.48 16.24 10.30
N ASN A 44 -3.31 17.56 10.34
CA ASN A 44 -2.71 18.33 9.26
C ASN A 44 -1.20 18.57 9.39
N ASN A 45 -0.55 18.09 10.45
CA ASN A 45 0.90 18.25 10.67
C ASN A 45 1.65 16.93 10.84
N ILE A 46 0.96 15.79 10.78
CA ILE A 46 1.58 14.46 10.83
C ILE A 46 2.24 14.15 9.49
N LEU A 47 3.49 13.68 9.52
CA LEU A 47 4.25 13.31 8.33
C LEU A 47 4.25 11.79 8.07
N ASN A 48 4.13 10.99 9.12
CA ASN A 48 4.17 9.52 9.06
C ASN A 48 3.21 8.91 10.10
N VAL A 49 2.47 7.86 9.73
CA VAL A 49 1.56 7.15 10.63
C VAL A 49 2.20 5.93 11.29
N VAL A 50 3.05 5.16 10.62
CA VAL A 50 3.73 3.98 11.15
C VAL A 50 5.23 4.05 10.83
N PRO A 51 6.01 4.79 11.65
CA PRO A 51 7.46 4.85 11.52
C PRO A 51 8.17 3.54 11.94
N SER A 52 9.40 3.35 11.48
CA SER A 52 10.19 2.13 11.69
C SER A 52 10.44 1.79 13.17
N ASN A 53 10.51 2.79 14.05
CA ASN A 53 10.71 2.58 15.48
C ASN A 53 9.51 1.96 16.22
N ILE A 54 8.30 2.02 15.63
CA ILE A 54 7.08 1.43 16.21
C ILE A 54 6.60 0.21 15.43
N ILE A 55 6.96 0.09 14.15
CA ILE A 55 6.38 -0.92 13.24
C ILE A 55 6.49 -2.36 13.77
N ARG A 56 7.58 -2.71 14.45
CA ARG A 56 7.80 -4.04 15.05
C ARG A 56 6.88 -4.34 16.23
N ARG A 57 6.23 -3.34 16.82
CA ARG A 57 5.34 -3.50 17.99
C ARG A 57 3.90 -3.75 17.59
N LEU A 58 3.52 -3.37 16.38
CA LEU A 58 2.16 -3.40 15.87
C LEU A 58 1.78 -4.79 15.33
N GLN A 59 2.11 -5.85 16.07
CA GLN A 59 1.95 -7.24 15.62
C GLN A 59 0.49 -7.70 15.56
N SER A 60 -0.39 -7.04 16.32
CA SER A 60 -1.84 -7.32 16.33
C SER A 60 -2.64 -6.34 15.46
N LEU A 61 -1.99 -5.42 14.73
CA LEU A 61 -2.69 -4.40 13.96
C LEU A 61 -3.45 -5.07 12.81
N GLU A 62 -4.76 -4.86 12.75
CA GLU A 62 -5.66 -5.42 11.74
C GLU A 62 -6.13 -4.37 10.73
N GLU A 63 -6.31 -3.13 11.19
CA GLU A 63 -6.80 -2.04 10.36
C GLU A 63 -6.04 -0.74 10.58
N LEU A 64 -5.64 -0.14 9.46
CA LEU A 64 -5.05 1.19 9.40
C LEU A 64 -5.89 2.09 8.49
N LYS A 65 -6.45 3.15 9.05
CA LYS A 65 -7.24 4.13 8.32
C LYS A 65 -6.66 5.52 8.50
N VAL A 66 -6.45 6.22 7.39
CA VAL A 66 -5.90 7.57 7.38
C VAL A 66 -6.72 8.43 6.43
N CYS A 67 -7.32 9.49 6.96
CA CYS A 67 -8.31 10.29 6.27
C CYS A 67 -8.05 11.78 6.48
N LYS A 68 -8.05 12.57 5.40
CA LYS A 68 -7.98 14.05 5.44
C LYS A 68 -6.73 14.62 6.12
N CYS A 69 -5.58 13.95 6.03
CA CYS A 69 -4.30 14.44 6.55
C CYS A 69 -3.49 15.14 5.44
N ARG A 70 -3.34 16.47 5.53
CA ARG A 70 -2.82 17.31 4.42
C ARG A 70 -1.31 17.24 4.21
N THR A 71 -0.53 16.91 5.24
CA THR A 71 0.94 16.89 5.19
C THR A 71 1.55 15.50 5.12
N LEU A 72 0.73 14.45 5.20
CA LEU A 72 1.21 13.09 5.29
C LEU A 72 2.03 12.73 4.04
N ASP A 73 3.29 12.35 4.25
CA ASP A 73 4.24 11.98 3.19
C ASP A 73 4.29 10.46 2.99
N ALA A 74 4.27 9.72 4.11
CA ALA A 74 4.33 8.27 4.15
C ALA A 74 3.31 7.65 5.12
N VAL A 75 2.79 6.45 4.82
CA VAL A 75 1.90 5.74 5.75
C VAL A 75 2.69 4.77 6.63
N VAL A 76 3.46 3.88 6.01
CA VAL A 76 4.30 2.89 6.66
C VAL A 76 5.72 3.10 6.21
N ASP A 77 6.65 3.11 7.14
CA ASP A 77 8.05 3.40 6.89
C ASP A 77 8.95 2.30 7.43
N PHE A 78 9.68 1.70 6.51
CA PHE A 78 10.62 0.61 6.71
C PHE A 78 12.08 1.08 6.69
N GLU A 79 12.35 2.38 6.53
CA GLU A 79 13.71 2.92 6.62
C GLU A 79 14.34 2.58 7.98
N GLU A 80 15.64 2.27 7.99
CA GLU A 80 16.40 1.95 9.20
C GLU A 80 15.98 0.67 9.95
N LEU A 81 15.19 -0.21 9.32
CA LEU A 81 14.97 -1.55 9.85
C LEU A 81 16.22 -2.44 9.66
N ASN A 82 17.15 -2.38 10.59
CA ASN A 82 18.29 -3.31 10.63
C ASN A 82 17.78 -4.75 10.71
N MET A 83 18.15 -5.58 9.75
CA MET A 83 17.98 -7.02 9.83
C MET A 83 19.26 -7.61 10.40
N GLU A 84 19.28 -7.89 11.69
CA GLU A 84 20.32 -8.75 12.25
C GLU A 84 20.11 -10.18 11.74
N GLU A 85 21.20 -10.92 11.53
CA GLU A 85 21.19 -12.33 11.13
C GLU A 85 20.42 -13.17 12.15
N GLY A 86 19.15 -13.47 11.83
CA GLY A 86 18.21 -14.18 12.68
C GLY A 86 16.90 -14.44 11.93
N PRO A 87 15.92 -15.16 12.52
CA PRO A 87 14.65 -15.44 11.86
C PRO A 87 14.00 -14.14 11.40
N THR A 88 13.66 -14.03 10.12
CA THR A 88 13.03 -12.82 9.55
C THR A 88 11.68 -12.61 10.22
N ALA A 89 11.63 -11.74 11.22
CA ALA A 89 10.40 -11.38 11.90
C ALA A 89 9.43 -10.76 10.89
N VAL A 90 8.23 -11.31 10.80
CA VAL A 90 7.18 -10.80 9.90
C VAL A 90 6.68 -9.46 10.46
N ILE A 91 6.68 -8.45 9.60
CA ILE A 91 6.22 -7.11 9.94
C ILE A 91 4.72 -6.99 9.62
N LEU A 92 3.95 -6.48 10.59
CA LEU A 92 2.49 -6.28 10.46
C LEU A 92 1.75 -7.56 9.99
N PRO A 93 1.98 -8.73 10.60
CA PRO A 93 1.45 -10.02 10.14
C PRO A 93 -0.09 -10.06 10.15
N CYS A 94 -0.73 -9.35 11.08
CA CYS A 94 -2.19 -9.33 11.23
C CYS A 94 -2.91 -8.26 10.41
N LEU A 95 -2.19 -7.40 9.68
CA LEU A 95 -2.79 -6.27 8.98
C LEU A 95 -3.66 -6.80 7.83
N LYS A 96 -4.96 -6.49 7.88
CA LYS A 96 -5.96 -6.96 6.91
C LYS A 96 -6.43 -5.86 5.98
N ARG A 97 -6.57 -4.64 6.51
CA ARG A 97 -7.20 -3.54 5.79
C ARG A 97 -6.44 -2.23 5.94
N VAL A 98 -6.19 -1.59 4.80
CA VAL A 98 -5.65 -0.23 4.74
C VAL A 98 -6.62 0.67 3.95
N VAL A 99 -7.00 1.80 4.55
CA VAL A 99 -7.91 2.78 3.96
C VAL A 99 -7.28 4.17 3.98
N LEU A 100 -7.03 4.72 2.80
CA LEU A 100 -6.39 6.01 2.59
C LEU A 100 -7.33 6.92 1.82
N HIS A 101 -7.69 8.07 2.39
CA HIS A 101 -8.66 8.97 1.78
C HIS A 101 -8.28 10.44 1.95
N HIS A 102 -8.23 11.17 0.85
CA HIS A 102 -8.01 12.62 0.82
C HIS A 102 -6.66 12.99 1.48
N LEU A 103 -5.58 12.50 0.87
CA LEU A 103 -4.20 12.68 1.34
C LEU A 103 -3.38 13.38 0.24
N PRO A 104 -3.51 14.71 0.11
CA PRO A 104 -3.04 15.44 -1.07
C PRO A 104 -1.52 15.46 -1.23
N LYS A 105 -0.74 15.28 -0.15
CA LYS A 105 0.74 15.23 -0.16
C LYS A 105 1.32 13.83 -0.01
N LEU A 106 0.48 12.79 -0.02
CA LEU A 106 0.96 11.42 0.12
C LEU A 106 1.77 11.01 -1.10
N THR A 107 3.07 10.83 -0.94
CA THR A 107 3.99 10.44 -2.03
C THR A 107 4.25 8.93 -2.03
N ASN A 108 4.23 8.29 -0.86
CA ASN A 108 4.53 6.88 -0.68
C ASN A 108 3.59 6.23 0.33
N ILE A 109 3.04 5.05 0.04
CA ILE A 109 2.31 4.29 1.08
C ILE A 109 3.30 3.50 1.92
N TRP A 110 4.23 2.84 1.24
CA TRP A 110 5.24 1.95 1.80
C TRP A 110 6.61 2.59 1.52
N LYS A 111 7.07 3.43 2.44
CA LYS A 111 8.36 4.10 2.34
C LYS A 111 9.44 3.16 2.84
N GLY A 112 10.54 3.06 2.09
CA GLY A 112 11.69 2.27 2.51
C GLY A 112 11.59 0.77 2.22
N ASN A 113 12.80 0.24 2.05
CA ASN A 113 13.31 -1.10 1.75
C ASN A 113 12.75 -1.89 0.55
N ASP A 114 13.73 -2.44 -0.17
CA ASP A 114 13.69 -3.20 -1.41
C ASP A 114 14.27 -4.61 -1.19
N ARG A 115 14.66 -4.96 0.05
CA ARG A 115 15.42 -6.18 0.37
C ARG A 115 15.10 -6.73 1.76
N GLY A 116 14.92 -8.06 1.83
CA GLY A 116 15.07 -8.86 3.05
C GLY A 116 13.87 -8.96 3.99
N ILE A 117 12.88 -8.05 3.97
CA ILE A 117 11.75 -8.14 4.91
C ILE A 117 10.67 -9.14 4.48
N GLN A 118 9.95 -9.64 5.48
CA GLN A 118 8.67 -10.32 5.32
C GLN A 118 7.59 -9.42 5.94
N ALA A 119 6.50 -9.13 5.23
CA ALA A 119 5.41 -8.30 5.73
C ALA A 119 4.06 -8.68 5.12
N PHE A 120 2.97 -8.13 5.69
CA PHE A 120 1.62 -8.10 5.09
C PHE A 120 0.98 -9.45 4.76
N GLN A 121 1.30 -10.50 5.53
CA GLN A 121 0.80 -11.87 5.30
C GLN A 121 -0.71 -12.01 5.28
N ASN A 122 -1.48 -11.07 5.83
CA ASN A 122 -2.95 -11.12 5.86
C ASN A 122 -3.62 -9.91 5.16
N LEU A 123 -2.85 -9.05 4.47
CA LEU A 123 -3.42 -7.83 3.88
C LEU A 123 -4.31 -8.22 2.70
N ASN A 124 -5.62 -8.06 2.89
CA ASN A 124 -6.62 -8.50 1.91
C ASN A 124 -7.38 -7.35 1.26
N SER A 125 -7.36 -6.14 1.83
CA SER A 125 -8.09 -4.97 1.31
C SER A 125 -7.24 -3.70 1.36
N LEU A 126 -6.99 -3.09 0.21
CA LEU A 126 -6.39 -1.76 0.07
C LEU A 126 -7.36 -0.81 -0.65
N LYS A 127 -7.71 0.30 0.01
CA LYS A 127 -8.63 1.32 -0.53
C LYS A 127 -7.95 2.68 -0.51
N ILE A 128 -7.86 3.31 -1.67
CA ILE A 128 -7.19 4.58 -1.89
C ILE A 128 -8.15 5.50 -2.63
N LYS A 129 -8.36 6.70 -2.10
CA LYS A 129 -9.22 7.70 -2.72
C LYS A 129 -8.64 9.11 -2.56
N ASN A 130 -8.67 9.95 -3.59
CA ASN A 130 -8.25 11.35 -3.51
C ASN A 130 -6.80 11.51 -2.94
N CYS A 131 -5.83 10.77 -3.47
CA CYS A 131 -4.43 10.83 -3.05
C CYS A 131 -3.56 11.36 -4.21
N ASP A 132 -3.65 12.67 -4.44
CA ASP A 132 -3.18 13.32 -5.67
C ASP A 132 -1.66 13.52 -5.78
N SER A 133 -0.86 13.07 -4.80
CA SER A 133 0.62 13.04 -4.91
C SER A 133 1.20 11.62 -5.12
N LEU A 134 0.35 10.58 -5.15
CA LEU A 134 0.79 9.21 -5.40
C LEU A 134 1.02 9.00 -6.89
N ARG A 135 2.28 8.74 -7.27
CA ARG A 135 2.65 8.32 -8.64
C ARG A 135 2.58 6.82 -8.84
N THR A 136 2.90 6.05 -7.79
CA THR A 136 2.85 4.58 -7.76
C THR A 136 2.26 4.07 -6.45
N ILE A 137 1.71 2.85 -6.44
CA ILE A 137 1.13 2.24 -5.22
C ILE A 137 2.10 1.24 -4.58
N PHE A 138 2.76 0.42 -5.39
CA PHE A 138 3.67 -0.62 -4.93
C PHE A 138 5.02 -0.53 -5.65
N SER A 139 6.09 -0.89 -4.95
CA SER A 139 7.29 -1.39 -5.63
C SER A 139 7.08 -2.87 -6.02
N PRO A 140 7.86 -3.41 -6.97
CA PRO A 140 7.85 -4.84 -7.28
C PRO A 140 8.06 -5.73 -6.05
N PHE A 141 8.91 -5.30 -5.12
CA PHE A 141 9.17 -6.00 -3.88
C PHE A 141 7.93 -6.06 -2.98
N ILE A 142 7.29 -4.91 -2.71
CA ILE A 142 6.07 -4.88 -1.88
C ILE A 142 4.96 -5.70 -2.54
N ALA A 143 4.79 -5.62 -3.86
CA ALA A 143 3.77 -6.38 -4.57
C ALA A 143 3.90 -7.90 -4.35
N LYS A 144 5.14 -8.43 -4.30
CA LYS A 144 5.41 -9.85 -4.01
C LYS A 144 5.03 -10.28 -2.59
N LEU A 145 4.94 -9.35 -1.64
CA LEU A 145 4.52 -9.64 -0.26
C LEU A 145 2.99 -9.76 -0.12
N LEU A 146 2.22 -9.25 -1.09
CA LEU A 146 0.76 -9.10 -1.01
C LEU A 146 -0.03 -10.30 -1.54
N VAL A 147 0.38 -11.51 -1.13
CA VAL A 147 -0.19 -12.77 -1.63
C VAL A 147 -1.65 -13.00 -1.22
N GLU A 148 -2.12 -12.35 -0.15
CA GLU A 148 -3.51 -12.42 0.34
C GLU A 148 -4.42 -11.28 -0.15
N LEU A 149 -3.92 -10.36 -1.00
CA LEU A 149 -4.69 -9.20 -1.44
C LEU A 149 -5.88 -9.64 -2.30
N GLN A 150 -7.10 -9.34 -1.84
CA GLN A 150 -8.35 -9.71 -2.50
C GLN A 150 -9.06 -8.50 -3.13
N GLU A 151 -8.96 -7.34 -2.51
CA GLU A 151 -9.62 -6.11 -2.91
C GLU A 151 -8.62 -4.96 -3.04
N LEU A 152 -8.51 -4.40 -4.25
CA LEU A 152 -7.79 -3.16 -4.52
C LEU A 152 -8.77 -2.15 -5.13
N LYS A 153 -9.00 -1.03 -4.42
CA LYS A 153 -9.86 0.05 -4.91
C LYS A 153 -9.09 1.36 -4.94
N ILE A 154 -8.97 1.96 -6.11
CA ILE A 154 -8.28 3.23 -6.33
C ILE A 154 -9.25 4.17 -7.03
N LYS A 155 -9.50 5.34 -6.42
CA LYS A 155 -10.44 6.33 -6.96
C LYS A 155 -9.85 7.72 -6.91
N ASP A 156 -10.09 8.51 -7.94
CA ASP A 156 -9.82 9.95 -7.93
C ASP A 156 -8.37 10.31 -7.56
N CYS A 157 -7.38 9.53 -8.02
CA CYS A 157 -5.95 9.80 -7.80
C CYS A 157 -5.35 10.28 -9.12
N LYS A 158 -5.24 11.60 -9.27
CA LYS A 158 -5.07 12.21 -10.60
C LYS A 158 -3.72 11.99 -11.24
N ILE A 159 -2.65 11.99 -10.45
CA ILE A 159 -1.27 11.86 -10.96
C ILE A 159 -0.76 10.42 -10.97
N LEU A 160 -1.56 9.45 -10.55
CA LEU A 160 -1.15 8.06 -10.49
C LEU A 160 -0.81 7.58 -11.90
N GLU A 161 0.45 7.24 -12.12
CA GLU A 161 0.99 6.83 -13.43
C GLU A 161 0.96 5.32 -13.58
N GLU A 162 1.32 4.59 -12.51
CA GLU A 162 1.41 3.13 -12.48
C GLU A 162 0.87 2.58 -11.15
N ILE A 163 0.35 1.36 -11.14
CA ILE A 163 -0.02 0.70 -9.87
C ILE A 163 1.23 0.08 -9.24
N VAL A 164 2.03 -0.62 -10.04
CA VAL A 164 3.33 -1.14 -9.61
C VAL A 164 4.45 -0.42 -10.37
N ALA A 165 5.35 0.20 -9.62
CA ALA A 165 6.48 0.96 -10.16
C ALA A 165 7.43 0.08 -11.00
N ASN A 166 8.02 0.66 -12.05
CA ASN A 166 9.13 0.03 -12.74
C ASN A 166 10.44 0.22 -11.98
N ASP A 167 11.18 -0.88 -11.82
CA ASP A 167 12.49 -0.88 -11.22
C ASP A 167 13.53 -0.36 -12.23
N LEU A 168 13.63 0.97 -12.39
CA LEU A 168 14.66 1.63 -13.22
C LEU A 168 15.73 2.32 -12.36
N GLY A 169 15.68 2.22 -11.04
CA GLY A 169 16.52 3.02 -10.15
C GLY A 169 17.00 2.28 -8.92
N GLY A 170 18.16 1.63 -9.03
CA GLY A 170 19.11 1.52 -7.93
C GLY A 170 19.15 0.18 -7.20
N GLY A 171 20.01 -0.72 -7.67
CA GLY A 171 20.46 -1.88 -6.92
C GLY A 171 20.87 -3.01 -7.84
N GLU A 172 22.19 -3.23 -7.99
CA GLU A 172 22.74 -4.41 -8.65
C GLU A 172 22.11 -5.66 -8.02
N ASN A 173 21.21 -6.29 -8.78
CA ASN A 173 20.73 -7.66 -8.73
C ASN A 173 19.83 -7.83 -9.96
N LYS A 174 20.45 -7.82 -11.15
CA LYS A 174 19.84 -8.10 -12.45
C LYS A 174 19.52 -9.59 -12.64
N GLU A 175 19.22 -10.32 -11.57
CA GLU A 175 18.92 -11.74 -11.64
C GLU A 175 17.60 -12.01 -10.92
N GLU A 176 16.69 -12.65 -11.66
CA GLU A 176 15.30 -12.98 -11.33
C GLU A 176 14.27 -11.85 -11.57
N THR A 177 14.05 -11.54 -12.85
CA THR A 177 12.80 -11.00 -13.39
C THR A 177 11.62 -11.93 -13.06
N LYS A 178 11.22 -11.91 -11.79
CA LYS A 178 10.08 -12.65 -11.26
C LYS A 178 8.81 -11.88 -11.55
N MET A 179 7.91 -12.56 -12.24
CA MET A 179 6.51 -12.21 -12.42
C MET A 179 5.92 -11.68 -11.12
N ILE A 180 5.29 -10.50 -11.18
CA ILE A 180 4.52 -9.95 -10.07
C ILE A 180 3.12 -10.56 -10.17
N GLU A 181 2.77 -11.39 -9.20
CA GLU A 181 1.46 -12.03 -9.13
C GLU A 181 0.72 -11.57 -7.88
N LEU A 182 -0.56 -11.21 -8.05
CA LEU A 182 -1.50 -11.00 -6.96
C LEU A 182 -2.55 -12.12 -7.00
N PRO A 183 -2.18 -13.35 -6.58
CA PRO A 183 -2.91 -14.57 -6.92
C PRO A 183 -4.34 -14.62 -6.34
N LYS A 184 -4.61 -13.87 -5.27
CA LYS A 184 -5.91 -13.83 -4.59
C LYS A 184 -6.75 -12.61 -4.97
N LEU A 185 -6.30 -11.75 -5.88
CA LEU A 185 -7.03 -10.53 -6.24
C LEU A 185 -8.34 -10.89 -6.96
N ARG A 186 -9.47 -10.51 -6.36
CA ARG A 186 -10.83 -10.80 -6.87
C ARG A 186 -11.58 -9.54 -7.29
N SER A 187 -11.23 -8.39 -6.70
CA SER A 187 -11.90 -7.13 -6.92
C SER A 187 -10.87 -6.03 -7.18
N LEU A 188 -10.80 -5.56 -8.42
CA LEU A 188 -10.03 -4.38 -8.81
C LEU A 188 -11.00 -3.28 -9.27
N VAL A 189 -11.00 -2.15 -8.58
CA VAL A 189 -11.83 -0.99 -8.93
C VAL A 189 -10.96 0.22 -9.15
N LEU A 190 -10.96 0.73 -10.39
CA LEU A 190 -10.20 1.89 -10.82
C LEU A 190 -11.19 2.93 -11.37
N VAL A 191 -11.30 4.08 -10.69
CA VAL A 191 -12.27 5.13 -11.07
C VAL A 191 -11.56 6.47 -11.13
N HIS A 192 -11.73 7.19 -12.24
CA HIS A 192 -11.21 8.55 -12.41
C HIS A 192 -9.69 8.67 -12.13
N LEU A 193 -8.90 7.97 -12.95
CA LEU A 193 -7.42 7.95 -12.88
C LEU A 193 -6.84 8.44 -14.23
N PRO A 194 -6.89 9.75 -14.53
CA PRO A 194 -6.61 10.29 -15.86
C PRO A 194 -5.19 10.07 -16.37
N ASN A 195 -4.19 9.94 -15.48
CA ASN A 195 -2.78 9.72 -15.85
C ASN A 195 -2.33 8.26 -15.73
N LEU A 196 -3.23 7.34 -15.39
CA LEU A 196 -2.86 5.93 -15.25
C LEU A 196 -2.64 5.35 -16.64
N VAL A 197 -1.37 5.09 -16.98
CA VAL A 197 -0.98 4.59 -18.31
C VAL A 197 -0.88 3.07 -18.36
N ASN A 198 -0.45 2.44 -17.26
CA ASN A 198 -0.26 1.00 -17.17
C ASN A 198 -0.50 0.48 -15.75
N PHE A 199 -0.77 -0.82 -15.64
CA PHE A 199 -0.73 -1.50 -14.34
C PHE A 199 0.72 -1.67 -13.86
N CYS A 200 1.63 -2.04 -14.77
CA CYS A 200 3.08 -2.17 -14.62
C CYS A 200 3.73 -2.09 -16.02
N SER A 201 4.92 -1.50 -16.21
CA SER A 201 5.44 -1.12 -17.55
C SER A 201 6.61 -1.95 -18.09
N GLN A 202 6.77 -3.18 -17.62
CA GLN A 202 7.56 -4.19 -18.34
C GLN A 202 6.64 -5.20 -19.03
N PRO A 203 7.13 -5.96 -20.04
CA PRO A 203 6.34 -6.97 -20.73
C PRO A 203 6.16 -8.20 -19.82
N TYR A 204 5.52 -8.00 -18.67
CA TYR A 204 5.09 -9.06 -17.78
C TYR A 204 3.77 -9.58 -18.31
N THR A 205 3.81 -10.75 -18.92
CA THR A 205 2.60 -11.50 -19.25
C THR A 205 1.91 -11.88 -17.94
N PHE A 206 0.73 -11.34 -17.68
CA PHE A 206 -0.18 -11.87 -16.66
C PHE A 206 -0.62 -13.26 -17.18
N GLN A 207 0.09 -14.34 -16.86
CA GLN A 207 -0.25 -15.67 -17.36
C GLN A 207 -1.45 -16.23 -16.60
N GLN A 208 -2.60 -16.28 -17.28
CA GLN A 208 -3.68 -17.20 -16.93
C GLN A 208 -3.26 -18.66 -17.20
N PRO A 209 -3.90 -19.65 -16.55
CA PRO A 209 -3.86 -21.03 -17.02
C PRO A 209 -4.35 -21.10 -18.48
N SER A 210 -3.53 -21.74 -19.32
CA SER A 210 -3.50 -21.74 -20.78
C SER A 210 -4.81 -22.07 -21.51
N SER A 211 -5.18 -21.26 -22.53
CA SER A 211 -5.42 -21.65 -23.95
C SER A 211 -5.88 -20.46 -24.84
N VAL A 212 -5.00 -20.05 -25.78
CA VAL A 212 -5.11 -19.52 -27.20
C VAL A 212 -6.38 -18.74 -27.65
N THR A 213 -6.40 -17.69 -28.52
CA THR A 213 -5.65 -17.25 -29.74
C THR A 213 -5.80 -15.73 -30.00
N SER A 214 -4.87 -15.21 -30.84
CA SER A 214 -4.58 -13.83 -31.26
C SER A 214 -5.70 -12.93 -31.79
N GLY A 215 -5.54 -11.62 -31.55
CA GLY A 215 -6.05 -10.53 -32.40
C GLY A 215 -6.61 -9.39 -31.56
N ASP A 216 -5.88 -8.26 -31.53
CA ASP A 216 -6.19 -7.00 -30.84
C ASP A 216 -6.04 -7.03 -29.31
N ILE A 217 -5.51 -5.93 -28.76
CA ILE A 217 -5.27 -5.73 -27.32
C ILE A 217 -6.63 -5.54 -26.62
N ASN A 218 -7.40 -6.62 -26.55
CA ASN A 218 -8.43 -6.86 -25.58
C ASN A 218 -7.81 -7.77 -24.54
N ILE A 219 -7.69 -7.31 -23.30
CA ILE A 219 -7.34 -8.17 -22.17
C ILE A 219 -8.52 -9.15 -22.00
N PRO A 220 -8.42 -10.44 -22.39
CA PRO A 220 -9.52 -11.38 -22.21
C PRO A 220 -9.28 -12.10 -20.89
N MET A 221 -10.09 -11.85 -19.87
CA MET A 221 -10.08 -12.69 -18.67
C MET A 221 -11.50 -13.08 -18.32
N GLN A 222 -11.89 -14.30 -18.71
CA GLN A 222 -13.18 -14.87 -18.35
C GLN A 222 -13.21 -15.35 -16.89
N ASN A 223 -14.42 -15.23 -16.33
CA ASN A 223 -15.03 -15.88 -15.17
C ASN A 223 -14.82 -15.24 -13.78
N HIS A 224 -15.91 -14.59 -13.33
CA HIS A 224 -16.25 -14.11 -11.97
C HIS A 224 -15.51 -12.89 -11.39
N GLN A 225 -14.77 -12.11 -12.19
CA GLN A 225 -14.25 -10.82 -11.77
C GLN A 225 -15.11 -9.68 -12.34
N SER A 226 -15.76 -8.90 -11.48
CA SER A 226 -16.46 -7.69 -11.91
C SER A 226 -15.46 -6.54 -12.03
N PHE A 227 -15.20 -6.09 -13.26
CA PHE A 227 -14.50 -4.82 -13.52
C PHE A 227 -15.53 -3.70 -13.70
N ILE A 228 -15.36 -2.60 -12.96
CA ILE A 228 -16.01 -1.33 -13.28
C ILE A 228 -14.88 -0.34 -13.57
N VAL A 229 -14.58 -0.15 -14.84
CA VAL A 229 -13.79 0.97 -15.33
C VAL A 229 -14.80 2.03 -15.76
N SER A 230 -15.07 3.00 -14.89
CA SER A 230 -15.90 4.16 -15.23
C SER A 230 -14.99 5.38 -15.37
N GLY A 231 -14.53 5.64 -16.59
CA GLY A 231 -13.76 6.80 -16.97
C GLY A 231 -13.66 6.83 -18.49
N ALA A 232 -14.12 7.92 -19.11
CA ALA A 232 -14.18 8.07 -20.56
C ALA A 232 -12.79 7.87 -21.18
N LEU A 233 -12.60 6.76 -21.89
CA LEU A 233 -11.59 6.68 -22.94
C LEU A 233 -12.08 7.59 -24.07
N SER A 234 -11.38 8.71 -24.24
CA SER A 234 -11.50 9.59 -25.40
C SER A 234 -11.45 8.75 -26.67
N LEU A 235 -12.56 8.73 -27.41
CA LEU A 235 -12.63 8.23 -28.77
C LEU A 235 -11.64 9.02 -29.63
N ALA A 236 -10.52 8.40 -30.01
CA ALA A 236 -9.85 8.81 -31.24
C ALA A 236 -10.77 8.37 -32.39
N GLN A 237 -11.41 9.34 -33.05
CA GLN A 237 -12.20 9.09 -34.26
C GLN A 237 -11.26 8.71 -35.43
N PRO A 238 -11.72 7.86 -36.36
CA PRO A 238 -10.92 7.43 -37.49
C PRO A 238 -10.88 8.48 -38.60
N ILE A 239 -9.74 8.61 -39.29
CA ILE A 239 -9.66 9.00 -40.70
C ILE A 239 -9.03 7.83 -41.44
#